data_AF-A0A650GPN0-F1
#
_entry.id   AF-A0A650GPN0-F1
#
_cell.length_a   1.000
_cell.length_b   1.000
_cell.length_c   1.000
_cell.angle_alpha   90.00
_cell.angle_beta   90.00
_cell.angle_gamma   90.00
#
_symmetry.space_group_name_H-M   'P 1'
#
loop_
_entity.id
_entity.type
_entity.pdbx_description
1 polymer ?
#
loop_
_entity_poly.entity_id
_entity_poly.type
_entity_poly.pdbx_seq_one_letter_code
_entity_poly.pdbx_strand_id
1 'polypeptide(L)'
;MQGIIDLHHDIFFFLILILVFVLWILVRALWHFHYKENAIPQRIVHGTTIEILRTIFPSLISMFIAIPSFALLYSMDEVVVDPAITIKAIGHQWYRTYEYSDYNSSDEQSLTFDSYMIPEEDLELGQSRLLEVDNRVVVPAKTHLRIIVTSADVPHSWAVPSSGVKCDAVPGRLNQISILVQREGVYYGQCSEICGTNHAFTRAPGNIGRLLSPLWLSRTTRGCEPPEKQAITASGWSCREPRSKAVDKIEEGARHPVEQRGRLG
;
A
#
# COMPACT_ATOMS: atom_id res chain seq x y z
N MET A 1 -0.77 -9.99 4.52
CA MET A 1 -2.22 -10.23 4.36
C MET A 1 -2.69 -11.59 4.88
N GLN A 2 -2.08 -12.73 4.53
CA GLN A 2 -2.58 -14.05 4.93
C GLN A 2 -2.82 -14.19 6.44
N GLY A 3 -1.83 -13.88 7.29
CA GLY A 3 -2.00 -13.96 8.75
C GLY A 3 -3.09 -13.05 9.31
N ILE A 4 -3.36 -11.89 8.68
CA ILE A 4 -4.48 -11.00 9.06
C ILE A 4 -5.81 -11.68 8.74
N ILE A 5 -5.91 -12.35 7.59
CA ILE A 5 -7.11 -13.09 7.19
C ILE A 5 -7.36 -14.26 8.14
N ASP A 6 -6.32 -15.03 8.48
CA ASP A 6 -6.43 -16.19 9.38
C ASP A 6 -6.89 -15.73 10.77
N LEU A 7 -6.24 -14.70 11.34
CA LEU A 7 -6.65 -14.11 12.62
C LEU A 7 -8.08 -13.58 12.59
N HIS A 8 -8.48 -12.93 11.49
CA HIS A 8 -9.86 -12.45 11.34
C HIS A 8 -10.86 -13.60 11.37
N HIS A 9 -10.59 -14.72 10.68
CA HIS A 9 -11.48 -15.89 10.71
C HIS A 9 -11.56 -16.51 12.11
N ASP A 10 -10.43 -16.63 12.81
CA ASP A 10 -10.39 -17.16 14.19
C ASP A 10 -11.22 -16.29 15.14
N ILE A 11 -11.04 -14.96 15.10
CA ILE A 11 -11.83 -14.02 15.90
C ILE A 11 -13.31 -14.14 15.55
N PHE A 12 -13.64 -14.17 14.26
CA PHE A 12 -15.03 -14.20 13.80
C PHE A 12 -15.75 -15.48 14.21
N PHE A 13 -15.05 -16.62 14.24
CA PHE A 13 -15.59 -17.88 14.77
C PHE A 13 -16.03 -17.75 16.23
N PHE A 14 -15.18 -17.20 17.11
CA PHE A 14 -15.55 -16.97 18.51
C PHE A 14 -16.68 -15.95 18.66
N LEU A 15 -16.68 -14.88 17.86
CA LEU A 15 -17.74 -13.87 17.88
C LEU A 15 -19.10 -14.45 17.49
N ILE A 16 -19.16 -15.28 16.43
CA ILE A 16 -20.41 -15.96 16.04
C ILE A 16 -20.87 -16.89 17.15
N LEU A 17 -19.98 -17.66 17.77
CA LEU A 17 -20.32 -18.57 18.87
C LEU A 17 -20.97 -17.81 20.03
N ILE A 18 -20.36 -16.69 20.45
CA ILE A 18 -20.89 -15.83 21.52
C ILE A 18 -22.24 -15.23 21.11
N LEU A 19 -22.35 -14.73 19.88
CA LEU A 19 -23.58 -14.14 19.36
C LEU A 19 -24.74 -15.14 19.37
N VAL A 20 -24.53 -16.35 18.85
CA VAL A 20 -25.54 -17.41 18.83
C VAL A 20 -25.94 -17.82 20.25
N PHE A 21 -24.97 -17.92 21.17
CA PHE A 21 -25.25 -18.23 22.58
C PHE A 21 -26.10 -17.16 23.27
N VAL A 22 -25.76 -15.88 23.10
CA VAL A 22 -26.51 -14.76 23.68
C VAL A 22 -27.92 -14.67 23.07
N LEU A 23 -28.02 -14.78 21.75
CA LEU A 23 -29.32 -14.79 21.06
C LEU A 23 -30.19 -15.96 21.51
N TRP A 24 -29.61 -17.15 21.68
CA TRP A 24 -30.33 -18.32 22.16
C TRP A 24 -30.85 -18.11 23.59
N ILE A 25 -30.03 -17.62 24.53
CA ILE A 25 -30.48 -17.30 25.89
C ILE A 25 -31.58 -16.25 25.87
N LEU A 26 -31.43 -15.19 25.06
CA LEU A 26 -32.42 -14.13 24.94
C LEU A 26 -33.76 -14.68 24.44
N VAL A 27 -33.77 -15.43 23.35
CA VAL A 27 -34.99 -16.04 22.79
C VAL A 27 -35.62 -17.01 23.79
N ARG A 28 -34.82 -17.83 24.49
CA ARG A 28 -35.31 -18.74 25.51
C ARG A 28 -35.91 -18.01 26.71
N ALA A 29 -35.29 -16.92 27.16
CA ALA A 29 -35.81 -16.10 28.24
C ALA A 29 -37.14 -15.44 27.84
N LEU A 30 -37.22 -14.86 26.64
CA LEU A 30 -38.45 -14.25 26.14
C LEU A 30 -39.60 -15.25 25.97
N TRP A 31 -39.31 -16.46 25.48
CA TRP A 31 -40.32 -17.51 25.36
C TRP A 31 -40.78 -17.99 26.74
N HIS A 32 -39.84 -18.42 27.58
CA HIS A 32 -40.17 -19.06 28.85
C HIS A 32 -40.80 -18.08 29.85
N PHE A 33 -40.31 -16.85 29.93
CA PHE A 33 -40.84 -15.81 30.82
C PHE A 33 -41.91 -14.93 30.15
N HIS A 34 -42.53 -15.42 29.06
CA HIS A 34 -43.66 -14.73 28.46
C HIS A 34 -44.84 -14.68 29.45
N TYR A 35 -45.51 -13.53 29.53
CA TYR A 35 -46.60 -13.27 30.50
C TYR A 35 -47.68 -14.36 30.53
N LYS A 36 -47.98 -14.98 29.39
CA LYS A 36 -48.96 -16.08 29.31
C LYS A 36 -48.51 -17.35 30.03
N GLU A 37 -47.21 -17.63 30.04
CA GLU A 37 -46.62 -18.83 30.68
C GLU A 37 -46.20 -18.55 32.13
N ASN A 38 -45.72 -17.33 32.43
CA ASN A 38 -45.25 -16.92 33.75
C ASN A 38 -45.81 -15.55 34.16
N ALA A 39 -47.05 -15.53 34.67
CA ALA A 39 -47.75 -14.30 35.04
C ALA A 39 -47.27 -13.65 36.36
N ILE A 40 -46.63 -14.43 37.26
CA ILE A 40 -46.14 -13.95 38.55
C ILE A 40 -44.59 -13.92 38.52
N PRO A 41 -43.96 -12.75 38.70
CA PRO A 41 -42.49 -12.65 38.63
C PRO A 41 -41.83 -13.21 39.89
N GLN A 42 -40.75 -13.98 39.70
CA GLN A 42 -39.89 -14.42 40.80
C GLN A 42 -38.98 -13.28 41.27
N ARG A 43 -38.83 -13.12 42.60
CA ARG A 43 -38.00 -12.08 43.22
C ARG A 43 -36.61 -12.60 43.62
N ILE A 44 -35.79 -12.92 42.62
CA ILE A 44 -34.38 -13.28 42.84
C ILE A 44 -33.53 -12.07 42.49
N VAL A 45 -32.79 -11.54 43.46
CA VAL A 45 -32.01 -10.30 43.30
C VAL A 45 -30.51 -10.57 43.16
N HIS A 46 -30.00 -11.63 43.81
CA HIS A 46 -28.56 -11.92 43.85
C HIS A 46 -28.28 -13.37 43.48
N GLY A 47 -27.18 -13.57 42.75
CA GLY A 47 -26.71 -14.88 42.32
C GLY A 47 -25.19 -14.90 42.18
N THR A 48 -24.45 -14.85 43.28
CA THR A 48 -22.98 -14.73 43.27
C THR A 48 -22.27 -15.76 42.39
N THR A 49 -22.80 -16.99 42.32
CA THR A 49 -22.23 -18.06 41.49
C THR A 49 -22.29 -17.75 39.98
N ILE A 50 -23.42 -17.25 39.46
CA ILE A 50 -23.54 -16.88 38.04
C ILE A 50 -22.72 -15.63 37.71
N GLU A 51 -22.53 -14.73 38.68
CA GLU A 51 -21.69 -13.54 38.52
C GLU A 51 -20.21 -13.89 38.38
N ILE A 52 -19.73 -14.85 39.16
CA ILE A 52 -18.38 -15.39 39.02
C ILE A 52 -18.23 -16.07 37.66
N LEU A 53 -19.20 -16.91 37.29
CA LEU A 53 -19.19 -17.68 36.05
C LEU A 53 -19.13 -16.79 34.79
N ARG A 54 -19.98 -15.75 34.71
CA ARG A 54 -20.03 -14.80 33.59
C ARG A 54 -18.79 -13.90 33.50
N THR A 55 -17.97 -13.85 34.54
CA THR A 55 -16.73 -13.06 34.54
C THR A 55 -15.55 -13.92 34.10
N ILE A 56 -15.48 -15.17 34.60
CA ILE A 56 -14.41 -16.10 34.25
C ILE A 56 -14.49 -16.57 32.79
N PHE A 57 -15.68 -16.95 32.30
CA PHE A 57 -15.79 -17.47 30.93
C PHE A 57 -15.36 -16.49 29.83
N PRO A 58 -15.83 -15.22 29.80
CA PRO A 58 -15.38 -14.25 28.79
C PRO A 58 -13.90 -13.92 28.90
N SER A 59 -13.34 -13.94 30.11
CA SER A 59 -11.91 -13.72 30.34
C SER A 59 -11.07 -14.84 29.71
N LEU A 60 -11.49 -16.10 29.88
CA LEU A 60 -10.83 -17.25 29.27
C LEU A 60 -10.92 -17.22 27.74
N ILE A 61 -12.09 -16.90 27.16
CA ILE A 61 -12.24 -16.79 25.70
C ILE A 61 -11.33 -15.69 25.13
N SER A 62 -11.27 -14.53 25.80
CA SER A 62 -10.38 -13.43 25.39
C SER A 62 -8.90 -13.85 25.42
N MET A 63 -8.49 -14.65 26.41
CA MET A 63 -7.13 -15.18 26.50
C MET A 63 -6.78 -16.06 25.30
N PHE A 64 -7.71 -16.92 24.83
CA PHE A 64 -7.48 -17.75 23.65
C PHE A 64 -7.36 -16.94 22.35
N ILE A 65 -8.10 -15.84 22.22
CA ILE A 65 -8.00 -14.93 21.06
C ILE A 65 -6.69 -14.12 21.09
N ALA A 66 -6.21 -13.77 22.28
CA ALA A 66 -5.02 -12.95 22.42
C ALA A 66 -3.72 -13.67 21.98
N ILE A 67 -3.63 -14.99 22.20
CA ILE A 67 -2.43 -15.79 21.86
C ILE A 67 -2.05 -15.68 20.36
N PRO A 68 -2.91 -16.03 19.38
CA PRO A 68 -2.58 -15.90 17.97
C PRO A 68 -2.40 -14.45 17.54
N SER A 69 -3.11 -13.51 18.16
CA SER A 69 -2.97 -12.07 17.89
C SER A 69 -1.57 -11.55 18.21
N PHE A 70 -1.04 -11.86 19.41
CA PHE A 70 0.31 -11.47 19.78
C PHE A 70 1.37 -12.18 18.93
N ALA A 71 1.19 -13.47 18.63
CA ALA A 71 2.11 -14.20 17.75
C ALA A 71 2.19 -13.54 16.37
N LEU A 72 1.05 -13.13 15.79
CA LEU A 72 1.02 -12.42 14.52
C LEU A 72 1.71 -11.06 14.62
N LEU A 73 1.42 -10.28 15.67
CA LEU A 73 2.01 -8.95 15.87
C LEU A 73 3.55 -8.99 15.87
N TYR A 74 4.14 -9.90 16.65
CA TYR A 74 5.60 -10.04 16.72
C TYR A 74 6.19 -10.52 15.38
N SER A 75 5.52 -11.46 14.69
CA SER A 75 5.98 -11.92 13.38
C SER A 75 5.94 -10.84 12.29
N MET A 76 5.05 -9.85 12.42
CA MET A 76 4.93 -8.74 11.47
C MET A 76 5.92 -7.61 11.75
N ASP A 77 6.36 -7.44 12.99
CA ASP A 77 7.33 -6.40 13.39
C ASP A 77 8.79 -6.80 13.08
N GLU A 78 9.07 -8.09 12.89
CA GLU A 78 10.39 -8.59 12.51
C GLU A 78 10.79 -8.15 11.08
N VAL A 79 11.43 -6.98 10.95
CA VAL A 79 12.05 -6.48 9.71
C VAL A 79 13.44 -7.11 9.52
N VAL A 80 13.52 -8.43 9.41
CA VAL A 80 14.80 -9.17 9.37
C VAL A 80 15.37 -9.32 7.94
N VAL A 81 14.66 -8.88 6.90
CA VAL A 81 15.14 -8.99 5.52
C VAL A 81 15.71 -7.66 5.02
N ASP A 82 16.93 -7.70 4.50
CA ASP A 82 17.51 -6.60 3.72
C ASP A 82 16.57 -6.27 2.55
N PRO A 83 15.98 -5.06 2.51
CA PRO A 83 15.05 -4.72 1.45
C PRO A 83 15.80 -4.61 0.12
N ALA A 84 15.18 -5.13 -0.95
CA ALA A 84 15.75 -5.01 -2.29
C ALA A 84 15.60 -3.58 -2.84
N ILE A 85 14.52 -2.89 -2.46
CA ILE A 85 14.22 -1.51 -2.86
C ILE A 85 13.58 -0.78 -1.68
N THR A 86 14.01 0.47 -1.49
CA THR A 86 13.40 1.45 -0.59
C THR A 86 12.67 2.52 -1.39
N ILE A 87 11.41 2.75 -1.04
CA ILE A 87 10.56 3.79 -1.63
C ILE A 87 10.08 4.70 -0.51
N LYS A 88 10.29 6.01 -0.67
CA LYS A 88 9.74 7.01 0.24
C LYS A 88 8.46 7.58 -0.36
N ALA A 89 7.39 7.54 0.43
CA ALA A 89 6.06 8.02 0.08
C ALA A 89 5.73 9.24 0.94
N ILE A 90 5.52 10.39 0.29
CA ILE A 90 5.28 11.68 0.95
C ILE A 90 3.83 12.12 0.68
N GLY A 91 3.07 12.35 1.74
CA GLY A 91 1.72 12.90 1.70
C GLY A 91 1.70 14.42 1.52
N HIS A 92 0.88 14.89 0.58
CA HIS A 92 0.55 16.30 0.36
C HIS A 92 -0.97 16.50 0.21
N GLN A 93 -1.45 17.72 0.43
CA GLN A 93 -2.80 18.15 0.08
C GLN A 93 -2.86 18.50 -1.42
N TRP A 94 -3.45 17.69 -2.30
CA TRP A 94 -4.09 16.39 -2.14
C TRP A 94 -3.57 15.43 -3.21
N TYR A 95 -2.28 15.11 -3.11
CA TYR A 95 -1.54 14.21 -3.98
C TYR A 95 -0.42 13.56 -3.17
N ARG A 96 0.38 12.69 -3.79
CA ARG A 96 1.59 12.19 -3.13
C ARG A 96 2.77 12.13 -4.06
N THR A 97 3.93 12.25 -3.45
CA THR A 97 5.22 12.16 -4.13
C THR A 97 5.90 10.86 -3.72
N TYR A 98 6.51 10.19 -4.70
CA TYR A 98 7.32 9.01 -4.47
C TYR A 98 8.76 9.27 -4.87
N GLU A 99 9.68 8.86 -4.01
CA GLU A 99 11.12 8.91 -4.25
C GLU A 99 11.68 7.49 -4.18
N TYR A 100 12.40 7.06 -5.22
CA TYR A 100 13.15 5.81 -5.22
C TYR A 100 14.61 6.15 -4.92
N SER A 101 15.06 5.89 -3.69
CA SER A 101 16.39 6.28 -3.21
C SER A 101 17.52 5.44 -3.78
N ASP A 102 17.24 4.21 -4.20
CA ASP A 102 18.26 3.20 -4.45
C ASP A 102 18.81 3.22 -5.88
N TYR A 103 18.22 4.03 -6.77
CA TYR A 103 18.56 4.10 -8.19
C TYR A 103 19.33 5.37 -8.60
N ASN A 104 20.04 6.00 -7.66
CA ASN A 104 20.83 7.20 -7.93
C ASN A 104 22.14 6.84 -8.66
N SER A 105 22.32 7.38 -9.86
CA SER A 105 23.59 7.34 -10.60
C SER A 105 24.52 8.53 -10.26
N SER A 106 23.96 9.59 -9.65
CA SER A 106 24.68 10.72 -9.05
C SER A 106 23.86 11.31 -7.90
N ASP A 107 24.50 12.04 -6.98
CA ASP A 107 23.90 12.61 -5.74
C ASP A 107 22.67 13.53 -5.96
N GLU A 108 22.31 13.85 -7.20
CA GLU A 108 21.25 14.82 -7.55
C GLU A 108 20.06 14.23 -8.32
N GLN A 109 20.05 12.94 -8.67
CA GLN A 109 18.95 12.36 -9.48
C GLN A 109 18.34 11.10 -8.84
N SER A 110 17.59 11.30 -7.75
CA SER A 110 16.62 10.29 -7.32
C SER A 110 15.40 10.32 -8.23
N LEU A 111 14.99 9.15 -8.71
CA LEU A 111 13.74 9.01 -9.46
C LEU A 111 12.58 9.43 -8.55
N THR A 112 12.06 10.63 -8.83
CA THR A 112 11.02 11.28 -8.04
C THR A 112 9.87 11.65 -8.96
N PHE A 113 8.64 11.32 -8.56
CA PHE A 113 7.45 11.71 -9.30
C PHE A 113 6.26 11.94 -8.38
N ASP A 114 5.35 12.80 -8.85
CA ASP A 114 4.07 13.04 -8.21
C ASP A 114 2.99 12.16 -8.82
N SER A 115 2.02 11.81 -8.00
CA SER A 115 0.90 10.96 -8.37
C SER A 115 -0.39 11.65 -7.94
N TYR A 116 -1.18 12.02 -8.95
CA TYR A 116 -2.46 12.70 -8.85
C TYR A 116 -3.59 11.78 -9.30
N MET A 117 -4.78 12.02 -8.75
CA MET A 117 -6.00 11.35 -9.22
C MET A 117 -6.39 11.87 -10.61
N ILE A 118 -6.78 10.95 -11.50
CA ILE A 118 -7.34 11.30 -12.81
C ILE A 118 -8.80 11.77 -12.64
N PRO A 119 -9.17 12.98 -13.12
CA PRO A 119 -10.56 13.45 -13.13
C PRO A 119 -11.49 12.56 -13.95
N GLU A 120 -12.78 12.54 -13.62
CA GLU A 120 -13.75 11.64 -14.28
C GLU A 120 -13.89 11.88 -15.80
N GLU A 121 -13.61 13.10 -16.26
CA GLU A 121 -13.63 13.50 -17.68
C GLU A 121 -12.47 12.91 -18.50
N ASP A 122 -11.35 12.59 -17.83
CA ASP A 122 -10.13 12.08 -18.46
C ASP A 122 -9.98 10.54 -18.32
N LEU A 123 -10.96 9.87 -17.70
CA LEU A 123 -10.93 8.43 -17.51
C LEU A 123 -11.24 7.67 -18.81
N GLU A 124 -10.41 6.68 -19.13
CA GLU A 124 -10.67 5.77 -20.25
C GLU A 124 -11.70 4.68 -19.89
N LEU A 125 -12.36 4.12 -20.91
CA LEU A 125 -13.29 2.99 -20.75
C LEU A 125 -12.59 1.80 -20.08
N GLY A 126 -13.09 1.41 -18.90
CA GLY A 126 -12.56 0.31 -18.08
C GLY A 126 -11.71 0.75 -16.88
N GLN A 127 -11.40 2.05 -16.77
CA GLN A 127 -10.72 2.62 -15.61
C GLN A 127 -11.69 2.84 -14.43
N SER A 128 -11.17 2.69 -13.21
CA SER A 128 -11.96 2.84 -12.00
C SER A 128 -12.02 4.28 -11.51
N ARG A 129 -13.24 4.80 -11.40
CA ARG A 129 -13.54 6.11 -10.82
C ARG A 129 -12.94 6.24 -9.42
N LEU A 130 -12.24 7.33 -9.14
CA LEU A 130 -11.62 7.65 -7.85
C LEU A 130 -10.53 6.68 -7.39
N LEU A 131 -10.01 5.80 -8.24
CA LEU A 131 -8.93 4.88 -7.87
C LEU A 131 -7.72 5.01 -8.79
N GLU A 132 -7.94 5.55 -9.99
CA GLU A 132 -6.91 5.70 -11.00
C GLU A 132 -6.07 6.97 -10.81
N VAL A 133 -4.80 6.81 -11.18
CA VAL A 133 -3.76 7.86 -11.10
C VAL A 133 -3.01 7.96 -12.39
N ASP A 134 -2.44 9.14 -12.61
CA ASP A 134 -1.53 9.44 -13.72
C ASP A 134 -0.25 8.58 -13.65
N ASN A 135 0.45 8.62 -12.52
CA ASN A 135 1.73 7.94 -12.28
C ASN A 135 1.55 6.92 -11.17
N ARG A 136 1.80 5.65 -11.50
CA ARG A 136 1.67 4.54 -10.54
C ARG A 136 3.02 4.17 -9.94
N VAL A 137 3.01 3.71 -8.69
CA VAL A 137 4.19 3.12 -8.06
C VAL A 137 4.43 1.75 -8.66
N VAL A 138 5.64 1.46 -9.10
CA VAL A 138 5.99 0.17 -9.68
C VAL A 138 6.99 -0.50 -8.75
N VAL A 139 6.69 -1.72 -8.35
CA VAL A 139 7.57 -2.50 -7.46
C VAL A 139 7.78 -3.90 -8.03
N PRO A 140 8.94 -4.53 -7.78
CA PRO A 140 9.19 -5.92 -8.15
C PRO A 140 8.38 -6.92 -7.30
N ALA A 141 8.01 -8.03 -7.93
CA ALA A 141 7.28 -9.12 -7.28
C ALA A 141 8.25 -10.06 -6.57
N LYS A 142 7.78 -10.74 -5.53
CA LYS A 142 8.49 -11.78 -4.77
C LYS A 142 9.79 -11.29 -4.12
N THR A 143 9.88 -9.99 -3.86
CA THR A 143 11.01 -9.36 -3.17
C THR A 143 10.52 -8.54 -1.99
N HIS A 144 11.32 -8.45 -0.94
CA HIS A 144 11.03 -7.59 0.20
C HIS A 144 11.29 -6.12 -0.15
N LEU A 145 10.32 -5.28 0.16
CA LEU A 145 10.34 -3.84 -0.13
C LEU A 145 10.23 -3.08 1.18
N ARG A 146 10.98 -1.99 1.30
CA ARG A 146 10.85 -1.05 2.41
C ARG A 146 10.12 0.19 1.93
N ILE A 147 9.03 0.54 2.60
CA ILE A 147 8.28 1.77 2.33
C ILE A 147 8.44 2.69 3.53
N ILE A 148 8.96 3.89 3.28
CA ILE A 148 9.05 4.95 4.28
C ILE A 148 7.92 5.93 4.02
N VAL A 149 7.02 6.09 4.98
CA VAL A 149 5.82 6.93 4.87
C VAL A 149 5.99 8.17 5.75
N THR A 150 5.77 9.35 5.16
CA THR A 150 5.82 10.65 5.84
C THR A 150 4.86 11.64 5.19
N SER A 151 4.63 12.78 5.83
CA SER A 151 3.85 13.88 5.27
C SER A 151 4.64 15.19 5.28
N ALA A 152 4.37 16.06 4.30
CA ALA A 152 4.93 17.40 4.24
C ALA A 152 4.02 18.46 4.88
N ASP A 153 2.72 18.17 5.08
CA ASP A 153 1.73 19.15 5.55
C ASP A 153 0.90 18.68 6.76
N VAL A 154 -0.15 17.90 6.52
CA VAL A 154 -1.10 17.41 7.52
C VAL A 154 -0.99 15.89 7.64
N PRO A 155 -1.56 15.25 8.67
CA PRO A 155 -1.63 13.81 8.72
C PRO A 155 -2.34 13.22 7.48
N HIS A 156 -1.73 12.22 6.86
CA HIS A 156 -2.36 11.35 5.86
C HIS A 156 -2.19 9.89 6.30
N SER A 157 -2.66 8.95 5.49
CA SER A 157 -2.36 7.53 5.71
C SER A 157 -2.12 6.83 4.39
N TRP A 158 -1.01 6.09 4.29
CA TRP A 158 -0.69 5.23 3.16
C TRP A 158 -1.26 3.84 3.43
N ALA A 159 -2.34 3.52 2.73
CA ALA A 159 -3.07 2.27 2.91
C ALA A 159 -3.30 1.58 1.57
N VAL A 160 -2.92 0.30 1.51
CA VAL A 160 -3.17 -0.62 0.40
C VAL A 160 -3.84 -1.86 1.00
N PRO A 161 -5.18 -1.91 1.01
CA PRO A 161 -5.92 -2.97 1.71
C PRO A 161 -5.59 -4.37 1.19
N SER A 162 -5.37 -4.52 -0.12
CA SER A 162 -5.08 -5.82 -0.75
C SER A 162 -3.69 -6.38 -0.39
N SER A 163 -2.73 -5.54 0.02
CA SER A 163 -1.48 -5.99 0.63
C SER A 163 -1.58 -6.16 2.15
N GLY A 164 -2.69 -5.69 2.76
CA GLY A 164 -2.90 -5.70 4.21
C GLY A 164 -2.04 -4.67 4.94
N VAL A 165 -1.77 -3.53 4.30
CA VAL A 165 -0.87 -2.52 4.83
C VAL A 165 -1.60 -1.20 5.01
N LYS A 166 -1.46 -0.61 6.19
CA LYS A 166 -1.87 0.76 6.51
C LYS A 166 -0.83 1.36 7.44
N CYS A 167 -0.37 2.56 7.12
CA CYS A 167 0.51 3.32 7.99
C CYS A 167 0.29 4.80 7.82
N ASP A 168 0.27 5.52 8.94
CA ASP A 168 -0.02 6.94 8.92
C ASP A 168 1.22 7.73 8.52
N ALA A 169 0.99 8.76 7.72
CA ALA A 169 1.98 9.69 7.24
C ALA A 169 1.89 10.93 8.12
N VAL A 170 2.80 11.03 9.10
CA VAL A 170 2.77 12.10 10.11
C VAL A 170 3.88 13.10 9.82
N PRO A 171 3.58 14.40 9.73
CA PRO A 171 4.61 15.42 9.53
C PRO A 171 5.68 15.33 10.62
N GLY A 172 6.95 15.35 10.21
CA GLY A 172 8.09 15.27 11.14
C GLY A 172 8.42 13.86 11.65
N ARG A 173 7.74 12.80 11.18
CA ARG A 173 8.07 11.40 11.50
C ARG A 173 8.20 10.55 10.24
N LEU A 174 9.29 9.78 10.17
CA LEU A 174 9.47 8.75 9.14
C LEU A 174 8.99 7.41 9.69
N ASN A 175 7.84 6.94 9.22
CA ASN A 175 7.36 5.60 9.55
C ASN A 175 7.84 4.59 8.52
N GLN A 176 8.25 3.41 8.95
CA GLN A 176 8.74 2.36 8.06
C GLN A 176 7.78 1.18 8.05
N ILE A 177 7.58 0.61 6.86
CA ILE A 177 6.82 -0.62 6.67
C ILE A 177 7.61 -1.55 5.74
N SER A 178 7.59 -2.84 6.03
CA SER A 178 8.08 -3.88 5.14
C SER A 178 6.91 -4.54 4.41
N ILE A 179 7.00 -4.67 3.09
CA ILE A 179 5.98 -5.33 2.29
C ILE A 179 6.59 -6.39 1.37
N LEU A 180 5.88 -7.49 1.16
CA LEU A 180 6.22 -8.54 0.21
C LEU A 180 5.03 -8.80 -0.71
N VAL A 181 5.20 -8.51 -2.00
CA VAL A 181 4.15 -8.71 -3.01
C VAL A 181 4.36 -10.05 -3.71
N GLN A 182 3.53 -11.05 -3.42
CA GLN A 182 3.74 -12.41 -3.93
C GLN A 182 3.27 -12.63 -5.39
N ARG A 183 2.29 -11.85 -5.84
CA ARG A 183 1.64 -12.01 -7.16
C ARG A 183 1.70 -10.69 -7.93
N GLU A 184 1.88 -10.78 -9.24
CA GLU A 184 1.84 -9.62 -10.11
C GLU A 184 0.39 -9.13 -10.28
N GLY A 185 0.18 -7.82 -10.32
CA GLY A 185 -1.15 -7.24 -10.42
C GLY A 185 -1.16 -5.72 -10.24
N VAL A 186 -2.36 -5.17 -10.12
CA VAL A 186 -2.59 -3.78 -9.71
C VAL A 186 -3.25 -3.80 -8.34
N TYR A 187 -2.67 -3.08 -7.39
CA TYR A 187 -3.18 -2.99 -6.03
C TYR A 187 -3.61 -1.56 -5.77
N TYR A 188 -4.87 -1.34 -5.46
CA TYR A 188 -5.40 -0.01 -5.19
C TYR A 188 -5.29 0.36 -3.71
N GLY A 189 -5.10 1.65 -3.44
CA GLY A 189 -4.99 2.21 -2.09
C GLY A 189 -5.62 3.59 -1.99
N GLN A 190 -6.04 3.97 -0.78
CA GLN A 190 -6.70 5.25 -0.50
C GLN A 190 -6.15 5.88 0.79
N CYS A 191 -6.23 7.21 0.88
CA CYS A 191 -5.96 7.88 2.13
C CYS A 191 -6.98 7.42 3.19
N SER A 192 -6.49 6.98 4.35
CA SER A 192 -7.30 6.44 5.45
C SER A 192 -7.22 7.30 6.73
N GLU A 193 -6.75 8.54 6.61
CA GLU A 193 -6.66 9.54 7.68
C GLU A 193 -7.12 10.90 7.15
N ILE A 194 -7.94 11.62 7.92
CA ILE A 194 -8.61 12.83 7.43
C ILE A 194 -7.61 13.97 7.18
N CYS A 195 -7.53 14.44 5.93
CA CYS A 195 -6.49 15.38 5.48
C CYS A 195 -7.04 16.67 4.83
N GLY A 196 -8.29 17.03 5.11
CA GLY A 196 -8.95 18.26 4.63
C GLY A 196 -10.05 18.03 3.60
N THR A 197 -10.45 19.09 2.88
CA THR A 197 -11.64 19.13 2.01
C THR A 197 -11.65 18.05 0.95
N ASN A 198 -10.50 17.78 0.31
CA ASN A 198 -10.41 16.74 -0.71
C ASN A 198 -9.95 15.40 -0.15
N HIS A 199 -10.05 15.12 1.15
CA HIS A 199 -9.67 13.83 1.73
C HIS A 199 -10.25 12.62 0.97
N ALA A 200 -11.52 12.70 0.54
CA ALA A 200 -12.19 11.67 -0.25
C ALA A 200 -11.77 11.63 -1.74
N PHE A 201 -11.10 12.69 -2.22
CA PHE A 201 -10.63 12.87 -3.59
C PHE A 201 -9.09 12.78 -3.70
N THR A 202 -8.36 12.70 -2.58
CA THR A 202 -6.97 12.22 -2.50
C THR A 202 -6.89 10.68 -2.62
N ARG A 203 -7.83 10.07 -3.35
CA ARG A 203 -7.80 8.62 -3.57
C ARG A 203 -6.81 8.32 -4.69
N ALA A 204 -5.58 8.28 -4.22
CA ALA A 204 -4.45 7.48 -4.62
C ALA A 204 -3.22 8.39 -4.45
N PRO A 205 -2.16 7.83 -3.86
CA PRO A 205 -1.60 6.56 -4.26
C PRO A 205 -1.29 5.63 -3.09
N GLY A 206 -1.83 4.44 -3.23
CA GLY A 206 -1.11 3.21 -2.99
C GLY A 206 -1.30 2.31 -4.20
N ASN A 207 -1.46 2.93 -5.39
CA ASN A 207 -1.60 2.20 -6.63
C ASN A 207 -0.23 1.62 -6.96
N ILE A 208 0.02 0.39 -6.51
CA ILE A 208 1.11 -0.41 -7.06
C ILE A 208 0.63 -0.76 -8.46
N GLY A 209 0.98 0.09 -9.42
CA GLY A 209 0.70 -0.10 -10.83
C GLY A 209 1.56 -1.22 -11.35
N ARG A 210 0.90 -2.15 -12.02
CA ARG A 210 1.44 -3.22 -12.87
C ARG A 210 2.87 -3.58 -12.47
N LEU A 211 3.00 -4.54 -11.55
CA LEU A 211 4.27 -5.23 -11.34
C LEU A 211 4.76 -5.72 -12.70
N LEU A 212 5.74 -5.01 -13.24
CA LEU A 212 6.40 -5.38 -14.48
C LEU A 212 7.74 -5.97 -14.10
N SER A 213 8.07 -7.05 -14.79
CA SER A 213 9.42 -7.58 -14.96
C SER A 213 10.46 -6.45 -15.08
N PRO A 214 11.74 -6.68 -14.70
CA PRO A 214 12.83 -5.69 -14.64
C PRO A 214 13.02 -4.79 -15.89
N LEU A 215 12.39 -5.16 -17.01
CA LEU A 215 12.31 -4.42 -18.26
C LEU A 215 11.68 -3.00 -18.15
N TRP A 216 10.73 -2.74 -17.22
CA TRP A 216 10.16 -1.38 -17.10
C TRP A 216 11.12 -0.40 -16.44
N LEU A 217 11.80 -0.80 -15.35
CA LEU A 217 12.85 0.01 -14.75
C LEU A 217 13.89 0.40 -15.80
N SER A 218 14.37 -0.56 -16.61
CA SER A 218 15.33 -0.30 -17.69
C SER A 218 14.85 0.69 -18.77
N ARG A 219 13.54 0.87 -18.92
CA ARG A 219 12.94 1.75 -19.94
C ARG A 219 12.81 3.19 -19.44
N THR A 220 12.54 3.36 -18.14
CA THR A 220 12.50 4.64 -17.41
C THR A 220 13.91 5.10 -17.02
N THR A 221 14.83 4.16 -16.78
CA THR A 221 16.25 4.38 -16.54
C THR A 221 17.09 4.25 -17.81
N ARG A 222 16.58 4.65 -19.00
CA ARG A 222 17.42 4.74 -20.21
C ARG A 222 18.51 5.82 -19.98
N GLY A 223 19.60 5.40 -19.34
CA GLY A 223 20.67 6.23 -18.78
C GLY A 223 21.26 5.75 -17.45
N CYS A 224 20.57 4.91 -16.66
CA CYS A 224 21.06 4.38 -15.38
C CYS A 224 20.96 2.85 -15.34
N GLU A 225 22.11 2.18 -15.41
CA GLU A 225 22.21 0.75 -15.12
C GLU A 225 22.20 0.53 -13.60
N PRO A 226 21.57 -0.54 -13.09
CA PRO A 226 21.65 -0.89 -11.68
C PRO A 226 23.08 -1.29 -11.31
N PRO A 227 23.56 -0.98 -10.09
CA PRO A 227 24.87 -1.43 -9.63
C PRO A 227 24.88 -2.95 -9.53
N GLU A 228 25.79 -3.57 -10.27
CA GLU A 228 26.08 -5.00 -10.28
C GLU A 228 26.48 -5.46 -8.87
N LYS A 229 25.54 -6.09 -8.14
CA LYS A 229 25.87 -6.87 -6.95
C LYS A 229 25.79 -8.36 -7.30
N GLN A 230 26.98 -8.88 -7.61
CA GLN A 230 27.42 -10.28 -7.57
C GLN A 230 26.59 -11.32 -8.33
N ALA A 231 27.10 -11.60 -9.52
CA ALA A 231 27.06 -12.85 -10.26
C ALA A 231 26.67 -14.10 -9.45
N ILE A 232 25.49 -14.65 -9.74
CA ILE A 232 25.24 -16.08 -9.66
C ILE A 232 25.58 -16.65 -11.03
N THR A 233 26.63 -17.46 -11.06
CA THR A 233 27.18 -18.13 -12.24
C THR A 233 26.21 -19.15 -12.82
N ALA A 234 25.84 -18.98 -14.09
CA ALA A 234 25.49 -20.08 -14.99
C ALA A 234 25.50 -19.64 -16.48
N SER A 235 26.61 -19.98 -17.15
CA SER A 235 26.72 -20.36 -18.57
C SER A 235 26.19 -19.44 -19.69
N GLY A 236 27.14 -18.83 -20.44
CA GLY A 236 26.96 -18.25 -21.80
C GLY A 236 26.15 -16.95 -21.78
N TRP A 237 26.50 -15.86 -22.45
CA TRP A 237 26.63 -15.69 -23.90
C TRP A 237 27.42 -14.38 -24.14
N SER A 238 28.18 -14.32 -25.24
CA SER A 238 29.14 -13.25 -25.55
C SER A 238 28.52 -11.88 -25.86
N CYS A 239 29.15 -10.80 -25.39
CA CYS A 239 28.92 -9.42 -25.82
C CYS A 239 29.08 -9.24 -27.33
N ARG A 240 28.20 -8.42 -27.93
CA ARG A 240 28.39 -7.87 -29.28
C ARG A 240 28.10 -6.35 -29.21
N GLU A 241 29.12 -5.53 -29.41
CA GLU A 241 29.02 -4.07 -29.48
C GLU A 241 28.16 -3.63 -30.68
N PRO A 242 27.29 -2.61 -30.57
CA PRO A 242 26.75 -1.91 -31.73
C PRO A 242 27.71 -0.77 -32.15
N ARG A 243 28.28 -0.98 -33.34
CA ARG A 243 29.09 -0.03 -34.11
C ARG A 243 28.24 1.18 -34.55
N SER A 244 28.70 2.39 -34.27
CA SER A 244 28.17 3.65 -34.81
C SER A 244 28.43 3.76 -36.31
N LYS A 245 27.41 4.06 -37.13
CA LYS A 245 27.52 4.70 -38.46
C LYS A 245 26.18 5.29 -38.90
N ALA A 246 26.28 6.42 -39.62
CA ALA A 246 25.25 7.27 -40.24
C ALA A 246 24.70 8.34 -39.27
N VAL A 247 24.87 9.64 -39.50
CA VAL A 247 24.79 10.38 -40.78
C VAL A 247 25.73 11.60 -40.74
N ASP A 248 26.88 11.50 -41.41
CA ASP A 248 27.59 12.63 -42.01
C ASP A 248 27.60 12.38 -43.52
N LYS A 249 26.78 13.13 -44.27
CA LYS A 249 26.89 13.38 -45.72
C LYS A 249 25.76 14.31 -46.18
N ILE A 250 25.88 15.58 -45.86
CA ILE A 250 25.53 16.67 -46.77
C ILE A 250 26.62 17.74 -46.57
N GLU A 251 27.74 17.54 -47.25
CA GLU A 251 28.77 18.56 -47.43
C GLU A 251 28.44 19.37 -48.69
N GLU A 252 28.65 20.69 -48.58
CA GLU A 252 29.13 21.59 -49.63
C GLU A 252 28.20 21.93 -50.81
N GLY A 253 27.54 23.08 -50.69
CA GLY A 253 26.98 23.80 -51.81
C GLY A 253 26.71 25.27 -51.48
N ALA A 254 27.59 26.16 -51.98
CA ALA A 254 27.49 27.61 -52.07
C ALA A 254 27.86 28.47 -50.83
N ARG A 255 29.11 28.98 -50.88
CA ARG A 255 29.56 30.21 -50.21
C ARG A 255 29.35 31.45 -51.12
N HIS A 256 28.94 32.56 -50.48
CA HIS A 256 29.21 34.00 -50.75
C HIS A 256 28.46 34.77 -51.88
N PRO A 257 28.36 36.13 -51.84
CA PRO A 257 28.38 37.11 -50.70
C PRO A 257 27.42 38.36 -50.83
N VAL A 258 27.40 39.26 -49.82
CA VAL A 258 26.93 40.70 -49.81
C VAL A 258 25.38 40.88 -49.86
N GLU A 259 24.66 41.72 -49.07
CA GLU A 259 24.74 43.18 -48.87
C GLU A 259 23.81 43.66 -47.73
N GLN A 260 24.08 44.85 -47.20
CA GLN A 260 23.33 45.59 -46.18
C GLN A 260 22.00 46.20 -46.69
N ARG A 261 20.96 46.22 -45.83
CA ARG A 261 19.86 47.22 -45.68
C ARG A 261 18.91 46.65 -44.60
N GLY A 262 18.35 47.33 -43.61
CA GLY A 262 18.12 48.74 -43.35
C GLY A 262 16.66 48.93 -42.89
N ARG A 263 16.47 49.38 -41.64
CA ARG A 263 15.32 50.14 -41.08
C ARG A 263 13.88 49.56 -41.02
N LEU A 264 13.34 49.68 -39.80
CA LEU A 264 12.04 50.22 -39.37
C LEU A 264 10.74 49.56 -39.84
N GLY A 265 9.96 49.15 -38.83
CA GLY A 265 8.55 48.79 -38.86
C GLY A 265 8.14 48.37 -37.47
#